data_AF-A0A2V2VXX2-F1
#
_entry.id   AF-A0A2V2VXX2-F1
#
_cell.length_a   1.000
_cell.length_b   1.000
_cell.length_c   1.000
_cell.angle_alpha   90.00
_cell.angle_beta   90.00
_cell.angle_gamma   90.00
#
_symmetry.space_group_name_H-M   'P 1'
#
loop_
_entity.id
_entity.type
_entity.pdbx_description
1 polymer ?
#
loop_
_entity_poly.entity_id
_entity_poly.type
_entity_poly.pdbx_seq_one_letter_code
_entity_poly.pdbx_strand_id
1 'polypeptide(L)'
;MCISELGSLRGHGRNVYIIYDVAKEGAPPPRHFAPTSGWGMIAVSFPKVTNYDEWAKQLQAARIIVNCPDEVDVKAMCAWITRDETKEKQAECWKELKKHMYVLGPIPRHVFDEEAFRKRCGAVRFALQSINEGTVKEHFSRGGESPWYSEDPSHKPVKVVREIYAGGVILFNAPISDCLEERTLERLPSVAE
;
A
#
# COMPACT_ATOMS: atom_id res chain seq x y z
N MET A 1 -21.32 -1.54 -13.76
CA MET A 1 -22.60 -1.49 -13.02
C MET A 1 -23.28 -0.19 -13.38
N CYS A 2 -24.50 -0.23 -13.91
CA CYS A 2 -25.26 0.97 -14.26
C CYS A 2 -25.94 1.55 -13.01
N ILE A 3 -26.13 2.88 -12.95
CA ILE A 3 -26.76 3.55 -11.80
C ILE A 3 -28.17 2.99 -11.50
N SER A 4 -28.88 2.52 -12.53
CA SER A 4 -30.16 1.84 -12.41
C SER A 4 -30.10 0.55 -11.57
N GLU A 5 -28.96 -0.16 -11.58
CA GLU A 5 -28.76 -1.39 -10.79
C GLU A 5 -28.49 -1.10 -9.30
N LEU A 6 -27.98 0.10 -8.97
CA LEU A 6 -27.83 0.54 -7.57
C LEU A 6 -29.18 0.88 -6.95
N GLY A 7 -30.12 1.41 -7.74
CA GLY A 7 -31.46 1.77 -7.28
C GLY A 7 -32.30 0.56 -6.83
N SER A 8 -32.18 -0.59 -7.51
CA SER A 8 -32.92 -1.81 -7.15
C SER A 8 -32.48 -2.40 -5.81
N LEU A 9 -31.19 -2.28 -5.49
CA LEU A 9 -30.61 -2.78 -4.25
C LEU A 9 -31.07 -1.99 -3.00
N ARG A 10 -31.53 -0.74 -3.17
CA ARG A 10 -32.09 0.10 -2.09
C ARG A 10 -33.39 -0.47 -1.51
N GLY A 11 -34.18 -1.20 -2.32
CA GLY A 11 -35.46 -1.79 -1.91
C GLY A 11 -35.35 -2.97 -0.94
N HIS A 12 -34.14 -3.47 -0.68
CA HIS A 12 -33.90 -4.69 0.11
C HIS A 12 -33.34 -4.47 1.52
N GLY A 13 -33.31 -3.22 2.02
CA GLY A 13 -32.96 -2.93 3.42
C GLY A 13 -31.52 -3.31 3.83
N ARG A 14 -30.58 -3.42 2.87
CA ARG A 14 -29.20 -3.80 3.14
C ARG A 14 -28.35 -2.56 3.42
N ASN A 15 -27.57 -2.61 4.50
CA ASN A 15 -26.45 -1.69 4.71
C ASN A 15 -25.34 -2.08 3.73
N VAL A 16 -25.23 -1.34 2.63
CA VAL A 16 -24.22 -1.57 1.58
C VAL A 16 -23.21 -0.43 1.60
N TYR A 17 -21.95 -0.75 1.29
CA TYR A 17 -20.91 0.24 1.00
C TYR A 17 -20.43 0.09 -0.45
N ILE A 18 -20.16 1.21 -1.11
CA ILE A 18 -19.64 1.25 -2.48
C ILE A 18 -18.12 1.45 -2.40
N ILE A 19 -17.33 0.53 -2.98
CA ILE A 19 -15.90 0.76 -3.22
C ILE A 19 -15.74 1.22 -4.67
N TYR A 20 -15.24 2.44 -4.86
CA TYR A 20 -14.99 3.02 -6.17
C TYR A 20 -13.49 3.19 -6.40
N ASP A 21 -12.93 2.40 -7.31
CA ASP A 21 -11.55 2.55 -7.76
C ASP A 21 -11.46 3.66 -8.81
N VAL A 22 -10.72 4.72 -8.50
CA VAL A 22 -10.67 5.90 -9.34
C VAL A 22 -9.57 5.71 -10.37
N ALA A 23 -9.97 5.19 -11.52
CA ALA A 23 -9.07 4.89 -12.63
C ALA A 23 -8.49 6.12 -13.36
N LYS A 24 -9.03 7.34 -13.17
CA LYS A 24 -8.59 8.55 -13.86
C LYS A 24 -8.19 9.65 -12.88
N GLU A 25 -6.99 10.18 -13.10
CA GLU A 25 -6.44 11.36 -12.44
C GLU A 25 -7.43 12.54 -12.54
N GLY A 26 -7.69 13.22 -11.42
CA GLY A 26 -8.47 14.46 -11.37
C GLY A 26 -9.98 14.35 -11.62
N ALA A 27 -10.52 13.21 -12.04
CA ALA A 27 -11.95 13.08 -12.32
C ALA A 27 -12.72 12.65 -11.07
N PRO A 28 -13.53 13.53 -10.43
CA PRO A 28 -14.35 13.13 -9.29
C PRO A 28 -15.32 12.01 -9.71
N PRO A 29 -15.67 11.07 -8.80
CA PRO A 29 -16.79 10.19 -9.05
C PRO A 29 -18.02 11.03 -9.41
N PRO A 30 -18.86 10.60 -10.37
CA PRO A 30 -19.99 11.41 -10.81
C PRO A 30 -20.85 11.84 -9.62
N ARG A 31 -21.27 13.10 -9.55
CA ARG A 31 -22.01 13.65 -8.39
C ARG A 31 -23.28 12.87 -8.04
N HIS A 32 -23.88 12.20 -9.03
CA HIS A 32 -25.05 11.34 -8.89
C HIS A 32 -24.72 9.88 -8.48
N PHE A 33 -23.44 9.55 -8.36
CA PHE A 33 -22.94 8.25 -7.91
C PHE A 33 -22.83 8.20 -6.38
N ALA A 34 -22.57 9.34 -5.74
CA ALA A 34 -22.60 9.47 -4.28
C ALA A 34 -24.04 9.18 -3.78
N PRO A 35 -24.24 8.23 -2.86
CA PRO A 35 -25.58 7.89 -2.39
C PRO A 35 -26.17 9.11 -1.67
N THR A 36 -27.25 9.66 -2.21
CA THR A 36 -27.92 10.83 -1.60
C THR A 36 -28.62 10.49 -0.27
N SER A 37 -28.74 9.20 0.09
CA SER A 37 -29.12 8.75 1.42
C SER A 37 -28.85 7.26 1.64
N GLY A 38 -28.28 6.90 2.79
CA GLY A 38 -28.35 5.57 3.39
C GLY A 38 -27.12 4.66 3.28
N TRP A 39 -26.22 4.88 2.30
CA TRP A 39 -25.05 4.01 2.07
C TRP A 39 -23.73 4.77 2.17
N GLY A 40 -22.71 4.11 2.73
CA GLY A 40 -21.34 4.64 2.76
C GLY A 40 -20.63 4.43 1.42
N MET A 41 -19.74 5.35 1.05
CA MET A 41 -18.87 5.19 -0.12
C MET A 41 -17.42 5.31 0.31
N ILE A 42 -16.60 4.36 -0.15
CA ILE A 42 -15.15 4.35 -0.02
C ILE A 42 -14.58 4.58 -1.42
N ALA A 43 -13.98 5.74 -1.64
CA ALA A 43 -13.23 6.00 -2.86
C ALA A 43 -11.77 5.58 -2.64
N VAL A 44 -11.26 4.74 -3.52
CA VAL A 44 -9.85 4.34 -3.56
C VAL A 44 -9.21 5.13 -4.69
N SER A 45 -8.35 6.09 -4.34
CA SER A 45 -7.63 6.90 -5.32
C SER A 45 -6.19 6.41 -5.48
N PHE A 46 -5.59 6.67 -6.64
CA PHE A 46 -4.14 6.64 -6.76
C PHE A 46 -3.52 7.59 -5.72
N PRO A 47 -2.32 7.30 -5.18
CA PRO A 47 -1.65 8.12 -4.17
C PRO A 47 -1.12 9.46 -4.74
N LYS A 48 -1.99 10.25 -5.37
CA LYS A 48 -1.73 11.63 -5.78
C LYS A 48 -2.57 12.56 -4.91
N VAL A 49 -1.91 13.37 -4.09
CA VAL A 49 -2.54 14.22 -3.06
C VAL A 49 -3.52 15.22 -3.64
N THR A 50 -3.20 15.80 -4.81
CA THR A 50 -4.06 16.80 -5.46
C THR A 50 -5.45 16.27 -5.78
N ASN A 51 -5.57 14.98 -6.07
CA ASN A 51 -6.88 14.35 -6.31
C ASN A 51 -7.71 14.22 -5.03
N TYR A 52 -7.06 14.00 -3.88
CA TYR A 52 -7.73 13.81 -2.60
C TYR A 52 -8.24 15.13 -2.01
N ASP A 53 -7.42 16.18 -2.02
CA ASP A 53 -7.72 17.46 -1.35
C ASP A 53 -8.94 18.16 -1.95
N GLU A 54 -9.11 18.10 -3.27
CA GLU A 54 -10.28 18.66 -3.93
C GLU A 54 -11.55 17.87 -3.61
N TRP A 55 -11.46 16.54 -3.52
CA TRP A 55 -12.62 15.70 -3.25
C TRP A 55 -13.05 15.70 -1.78
N ALA A 56 -12.09 15.70 -0.86
CA ALA A 56 -12.35 15.79 0.57
C ALA A 56 -13.13 17.09 0.89
N LYS A 57 -12.77 18.20 0.22
CA LYS A 57 -13.51 19.47 0.28
C LYS A 57 -14.93 19.38 -0.27
N GLN A 58 -15.14 18.66 -1.38
CA GLN A 58 -16.45 18.54 -2.01
C GLN A 58 -17.45 17.68 -1.23
N LEU A 59 -16.98 16.58 -0.63
CA LEU A 59 -17.84 15.56 0.00
C LEU A 59 -17.81 15.57 1.53
N GLN A 60 -17.03 16.46 2.16
CA GLN A 60 -16.74 16.42 3.61
C GLN A 60 -16.31 15.02 4.07
N ALA A 61 -15.50 14.34 3.24
CA ALA A 61 -15.16 12.94 3.44
C ALA A 61 -14.24 12.75 4.65
N ALA A 62 -14.53 11.74 5.47
CA ALA A 62 -13.60 11.31 6.51
C ALA A 62 -12.38 10.62 5.88
N ARG A 63 -11.17 11.00 6.30
CA ARG A 63 -9.93 10.31 5.91
C ARG A 63 -9.81 8.99 6.67
N ILE A 64 -9.81 7.86 5.96
CA ILE A 64 -9.47 6.55 6.51
C ILE A 64 -8.07 6.18 6.04
N ILE A 65 -7.19 5.85 6.98
CA ILE A 65 -5.84 5.35 6.71
C ILE A 65 -5.81 3.89 7.16
N VAL A 66 -5.50 2.99 6.24
CA VAL A 66 -5.37 1.55 6.51
C VAL A 66 -3.89 1.21 6.50
N ASN A 67 -3.43 0.48 7.52
CA ASN A 67 -2.06 0.01 7.57
C ASN A 67 -1.81 -1.02 6.45
N CYS A 68 -0.58 -1.05 5.94
CA CYS A 68 -0.14 -2.18 5.11
C CYS A 68 -0.14 -3.46 5.96
N PRO A 69 -0.36 -4.64 5.34
CA PRO A 69 -0.22 -5.91 6.04
C PRO A 69 1.18 -6.03 6.68
N ASP A 70 1.25 -6.64 7.84
CA ASP A 70 2.51 -7.00 8.50
C ASP A 70 2.79 -8.52 8.45
N GLU A 71 3.83 -8.98 9.14
CA GLU A 71 4.19 -10.40 9.19
C GLU A 71 3.04 -11.26 9.75
N VAL A 72 2.32 -10.77 10.76
CA VAL A 72 1.23 -11.50 11.41
C VAL A 72 0.04 -11.61 10.46
N ASP A 73 -0.27 -10.55 9.72
CA ASP A 73 -1.30 -10.56 8.69
C ASP A 73 -0.99 -11.59 7.60
N VAL A 74 0.23 -11.58 7.05
CA VAL A 74 0.66 -12.54 6.02
C VAL A 74 0.66 -13.97 6.56
N LYS A 75 1.03 -14.17 7.83
CA LYS A 75 0.96 -15.48 8.50
C LYS A 75 -0.47 -15.97 8.62
N ALA A 76 -1.42 -15.11 8.97
CA ALA A 76 -2.83 -15.45 9.03
C ALA A 76 -3.39 -15.81 7.64
N MET A 77 -3.02 -15.04 6.61
CA MET A 77 -3.37 -15.35 5.21
C MET A 77 -2.81 -16.70 4.77
N CYS A 78 -1.55 -16.99 5.09
CA CYS A 78 -0.90 -18.28 4.82
C CYS A 78 -1.69 -19.43 5.44
N ALA A 79 -2.00 -19.33 6.74
CA ALA A 79 -2.78 -20.35 7.45
C ALA A 79 -4.17 -20.56 6.84
N TRP A 80 -4.82 -19.47 6.37
CA TRP A 80 -6.13 -19.55 5.73
C TRP A 80 -6.09 -20.18 4.33
N ILE A 81 -5.10 -19.83 3.51
CA ILE A 81 -4.92 -20.36 2.15
C ILE A 81 -4.60 -21.86 2.20
N THR A 82 -3.81 -22.27 3.18
CA THR A 82 -3.36 -23.65 3.37
C THR A 82 -4.18 -24.41 4.42
N ARG A 83 -5.39 -23.94 4.75
CA ARG A 83 -6.20 -24.47 5.87
C ARG A 83 -6.57 -25.95 5.73
N ASP A 84 -6.71 -26.43 4.49
CA ASP A 84 -7.10 -27.80 4.16
C ASP A 84 -5.87 -28.70 3.90
N GLU A 85 -4.66 -28.15 4.02
CA GLU A 85 -3.39 -28.85 3.81
C GLU A 85 -2.82 -29.43 5.12
N THR A 86 -1.81 -30.30 4.99
CA THR A 86 -1.13 -30.88 6.15
C THR A 86 -0.27 -29.84 6.89
N LYS A 87 0.01 -30.09 8.17
CA LYS A 87 0.85 -29.20 8.99
C LYS A 87 2.23 -28.97 8.38
N GLU A 88 2.78 -29.97 7.70
CA GLU A 88 4.07 -29.91 7.03
C GLU A 88 4.03 -28.92 5.86
N LYS A 89 2.99 -28.97 5.03
CA LYS A 89 2.80 -28.03 3.91
C LYS A 89 2.54 -26.61 4.39
N GLN A 90 1.78 -26.43 5.47
CA GLN A 90 1.59 -25.12 6.10
C GLN A 90 2.92 -24.53 6.59
N ALA A 91 3.77 -25.36 7.20
CA ALA A 91 5.09 -24.95 7.67
C ALA A 91 6.05 -24.62 6.51
N GLU A 92 5.99 -25.38 5.41
CA GLU A 92 6.76 -25.12 4.19
C GLU A 92 6.36 -23.81 3.53
N CYS A 93 5.06 -23.58 3.33
CA CYS A 93 4.53 -22.33 2.80
C CYS A 93 4.96 -21.13 3.66
N TRP A 94 4.82 -21.23 4.99
CA TRP A 94 5.27 -20.16 5.88
C TRP A 94 6.79 -19.91 5.80
N LYS A 95 7.59 -20.97 5.65
CA LYS A 95 9.05 -20.85 5.49
C LYS A 95 9.41 -20.11 4.20
N GLU A 96 8.69 -20.35 3.11
CA GLU A 96 8.88 -19.68 1.83
C GLU A 96 8.47 -18.21 1.90
N LEU A 97 7.29 -17.91 2.45
CA LEU A 97 6.79 -16.55 2.59
C LEU A 97 7.73 -15.67 3.43
N LYS A 98 8.33 -16.21 4.50
CA LYS A 98 9.34 -15.48 5.27
C LYS A 98 10.54 -15.05 4.43
N LYS A 99 11.00 -15.90 3.50
CA LYS A 99 12.09 -15.51 2.58
C LYS A 99 11.63 -14.41 1.63
N HIS A 100 10.40 -14.49 1.13
CA HIS A 100 9.87 -13.47 0.23
C HIS A 100 9.70 -12.12 0.94
N MET A 101 9.19 -12.13 2.16
CA MET A 101 9.03 -10.93 2.99
C MET A 101 10.36 -10.30 3.38
N TYR A 102 11.39 -11.10 3.67
CA TYR A 102 12.72 -10.55 3.92
C TYR A 102 13.22 -9.71 2.72
N VAL A 103 12.89 -10.08 1.49
CA VAL A 103 13.35 -9.40 0.26
C VAL A 103 12.43 -8.25 -0.18
N LEU A 104 11.11 -8.39 -0.03
CA LEU A 104 10.12 -7.47 -0.62
C LEU A 104 9.13 -6.86 0.39
N GLY A 105 9.21 -7.28 1.64
CA GLY A 105 8.26 -6.90 2.69
C GLY A 105 6.97 -7.72 2.63
N PRO A 106 6.06 -7.51 3.60
CA PRO A 106 4.78 -8.22 3.72
C PRO A 106 3.74 -7.74 2.70
N ILE A 107 4.04 -7.82 1.40
CA ILE A 107 3.14 -7.41 0.31
C ILE A 107 2.50 -8.65 -0.32
N PRO A 108 1.22 -8.96 -0.01
CA PRO A 108 0.59 -10.22 -0.42
C PRO A 108 0.71 -10.51 -1.92
N ARG A 109 0.55 -9.47 -2.75
CA ARG A 109 0.65 -9.55 -4.22
C ARG A 109 1.99 -10.11 -4.71
N HIS A 110 3.08 -9.91 -3.96
CA HIS A 110 4.42 -10.31 -4.35
C HIS A 110 4.97 -11.48 -3.57
N VAL A 111 4.44 -11.77 -2.38
CA VAL A 111 4.98 -12.86 -1.54
C VAL A 111 4.29 -14.20 -1.82
N PHE A 112 3.01 -14.20 -2.21
CA PHE A 112 2.24 -15.43 -2.47
C PHE A 112 2.34 -15.95 -3.92
N ASP A 113 2.93 -15.18 -4.83
CA ASP A 113 3.02 -15.53 -6.25
C ASP A 113 4.48 -15.48 -6.70
N GLU A 114 5.01 -16.63 -7.13
CA GLU A 114 6.43 -16.81 -7.45
C GLU A 114 6.86 -15.98 -8.68
N GLU A 115 5.99 -15.84 -9.69
CA GLU A 115 6.31 -15.04 -10.87
C GLU A 115 6.36 -13.55 -10.52
N ALA A 116 5.37 -13.08 -9.77
CA ALA A 116 5.29 -11.72 -9.26
C ALA A 116 6.45 -11.42 -8.32
N PHE A 117 6.82 -12.36 -7.45
CA PHE A 117 8.00 -12.30 -6.58
C PHE A 117 9.27 -12.08 -7.42
N ARG A 118 9.55 -12.98 -8.37
CA ARG A 118 10.74 -12.92 -9.22
C ARG A 118 10.81 -11.64 -10.04
N LYS A 119 9.70 -11.25 -10.67
CA LYS A 119 9.61 -10.01 -11.46
C LYS A 119 9.90 -8.79 -10.59
N ARG A 120 9.33 -8.77 -9.38
CA ARG A 120 9.52 -7.69 -8.43
C ARG A 120 10.95 -7.63 -7.89
N CYS A 121 11.55 -8.78 -7.58
CA CYS A 121 12.97 -8.89 -7.22
C CYS A 121 13.90 -8.32 -8.30
N GLY A 122 13.61 -8.59 -9.58
CA GLY A 122 14.36 -7.98 -10.70
C GLY A 122 14.24 -6.46 -10.72
N ALA A 123 13.02 -5.94 -10.56
CA ALA A 123 12.77 -4.50 -10.54
C ALA A 123 13.45 -3.80 -9.34
N VAL A 124 13.43 -4.43 -8.17
CA VAL A 124 14.09 -3.94 -6.95
C VAL A 124 15.59 -3.94 -7.10
N ARG A 125 16.18 -5.02 -7.65
CA ARG A 125 17.62 -5.11 -7.91
C ARG A 125 18.08 -4.02 -8.89
N PHE A 126 17.33 -3.80 -9.96
CA PHE A 126 17.62 -2.73 -10.91
C PHE A 126 17.54 -1.35 -10.23
N ALA A 127 16.49 -1.10 -9.43
CA ALA A 127 16.36 0.15 -8.68
C ALA A 127 17.55 0.37 -7.74
N LEU A 128 17.92 -0.62 -6.93
CA LEU A 128 19.11 -0.57 -6.07
C LEU A 128 20.39 -0.25 -6.85
N GLN A 129 20.56 -0.80 -8.05
CA GLN A 129 21.71 -0.52 -8.90
C GLN A 129 21.74 0.91 -9.44
N SER A 130 20.59 1.57 -9.53
CA SER A 130 20.46 2.95 -10.01
C SER A 130 20.49 3.99 -8.88
N ILE A 131 20.34 3.57 -7.61
CA ILE A 131 20.39 4.48 -6.46
C ILE A 131 21.80 5.07 -6.30
N ASN A 132 21.84 6.37 -6.03
CA ASN A 132 23.02 7.15 -5.64
C ASN A 132 22.77 7.88 -4.30
N GLU A 133 23.80 8.51 -3.74
CA GLU A 133 23.71 9.22 -2.45
C GLU A 133 22.61 10.29 -2.42
N GLY A 134 22.43 11.04 -3.52
CA GLY A 134 21.37 12.04 -3.64
C GLY A 134 19.98 11.42 -3.53
N THR A 135 19.74 10.31 -4.25
CA THR A 135 18.50 9.51 -4.17
C THR A 135 18.28 8.99 -2.76
N VAL A 136 19.32 8.55 -2.06
CA VAL A 136 19.14 8.05 -0.69
C VAL A 136 18.76 9.16 0.27
N LYS A 137 19.47 10.29 0.20
CA LYS A 137 19.16 11.47 1.01
C LYS A 137 17.74 11.99 0.73
N GLU A 138 17.27 11.91 -0.50
CA GLU A 138 15.92 12.31 -0.86
C GLU A 138 14.84 11.35 -0.35
N HIS A 139 15.07 10.04 -0.45
CA HIS A 139 14.03 9.03 -0.22
C HIS A 139 14.07 8.31 1.13
N PHE A 140 15.17 8.37 1.88
CA PHE A 140 15.34 7.66 3.16
C PHE A 140 15.61 8.59 4.34
N SER A 141 15.67 9.91 4.12
CA SER A 141 15.83 10.86 5.22
C SER A 141 14.58 10.93 6.10
N ARG A 142 14.78 10.78 7.41
CA ARG A 142 13.74 10.96 8.42
C ARG A 142 13.48 12.45 8.63
N GLY A 143 12.23 12.91 8.46
CA GLY A 143 11.80 14.25 8.86
C GLY A 143 11.71 15.31 7.75
N GLY A 144 11.45 14.93 6.50
CA GLY A 144 10.99 15.90 5.50
C GLY A 144 9.62 16.51 5.89
N GLU A 145 9.39 17.79 5.57
CA GLU A 145 8.15 18.52 5.89
C GLU A 145 6.89 17.93 5.24
N SER A 146 7.06 17.01 4.30
CA SER A 146 5.97 16.23 3.71
C SER A 146 6.52 14.88 3.24
N PRO A 147 5.82 13.76 3.48
CA PRO A 147 6.17 12.50 2.84
C PRO A 147 6.11 12.71 1.32
N TRP A 148 7.12 12.21 0.62
CA TRP A 148 7.15 12.27 -0.84
C TRP A 148 5.99 11.43 -1.41
N TYR A 149 4.97 12.13 -1.89
CA TYR A 149 3.96 11.60 -2.79
C TYR A 149 4.46 11.81 -4.21
N SER A 150 5.35 10.94 -4.70
CA SER A 150 5.90 11.09 -6.04
C SER A 150 4.81 10.85 -7.08
N GLU A 151 4.69 11.78 -8.03
CA GLU A 151 3.90 11.59 -9.26
C GLU A 151 4.45 10.44 -10.11
N ASP A 152 5.71 10.04 -9.86
CA ASP A 152 6.28 8.82 -10.39
C ASP A 152 6.03 7.64 -9.44
N PRO A 153 5.38 6.55 -9.90
CA PRO A 153 5.34 5.28 -9.20
C PRO A 153 6.72 4.59 -9.11
N SER A 154 7.77 5.28 -8.66
CA SER A 154 9.03 4.67 -8.19
C SER A 154 8.83 3.94 -6.84
N HIS A 155 7.69 3.25 -6.76
CA HIS A 155 7.24 2.21 -5.86
C HIS A 155 8.14 0.97 -5.88
N LYS A 156 9.48 1.04 -5.85
CA LYS A 156 10.32 -0.17 -5.93
C LYS A 156 10.95 -0.59 -4.60
N PRO A 157 11.53 0.32 -3.79
CA PRO A 157 12.21 -0.08 -2.55
C PRO A 157 11.70 0.55 -1.26
N VAL A 158 10.74 1.49 -1.28
CA VAL A 158 10.31 2.25 -0.09
C VAL A 158 8.84 2.06 0.27
N LYS A 159 8.52 2.24 1.56
CA LYS A 159 7.19 2.34 2.15
C LYS A 159 7.04 3.65 2.92
N VAL A 160 5.82 4.15 3.05
CA VAL A 160 5.51 5.29 3.91
C VAL A 160 5.22 4.77 5.32
N VAL A 161 5.93 5.31 6.31
CA VAL A 161 5.75 5.05 7.72
C VAL A 161 5.08 6.25 8.37
N ARG A 162 4.07 5.95 9.20
CA ARG A 162 3.35 6.93 10.00
C ARG A 162 3.63 6.68 11.47
N GLU A 163 4.14 7.69 12.15
CA GLU A 163 4.39 7.67 13.58
C GLU A 163 3.43 8.63 14.29
N ILE A 164 2.74 8.14 15.31
CA ILE A 164 1.71 8.87 16.04
C ILE A 164 2.21 9.13 17.45
N TYR A 165 2.19 10.40 17.86
CA TYR A 165 2.57 10.83 19.20
C TYR A 165 1.45 11.66 19.84
N ALA A 166 1.55 11.91 21.14
CA ALA A 166 0.55 12.68 21.89
C ALA A 166 0.30 14.09 21.32
N GLY A 167 1.27 14.67 20.60
CA GLY A 167 1.20 16.01 20.01
C GLY A 167 1.13 16.08 18.49
N GLY A 168 1.07 14.95 17.77
CA GLY A 168 1.05 15.01 16.31
C GLY A 168 1.34 13.68 15.59
N VAL A 169 1.49 13.80 14.27
CA VAL A 169 1.78 12.69 13.37
C VAL A 169 2.98 13.08 12.51
N ILE A 170 3.98 12.20 12.44
CA ILE A 170 5.11 12.33 11.52
C ILE A 170 4.95 11.26 10.44
N LEU A 171 5.26 11.63 9.20
CA LEU A 171 5.27 10.73 8.06
C LEU A 171 6.68 10.75 7.45
N PHE A 172 7.26 9.59 7.20
CA PHE A 172 8.56 9.46 6.57
C PHE A 172 8.63 8.20 5.70
N ASN A 173 9.60 8.14 4.80
CA ASN A 173 9.83 6.97 3.98
C ASN A 173 10.82 6.04 4.67
N ALA A 174 10.59 4.74 4.55
CA ALA A 174 11.48 3.70 5.04
C ALA A 174 11.68 2.63 3.96
N PRO A 175 12.74 1.80 4.03
CA PRO A 175 12.86 0.61 3.21
C PRO A 175 11.62 -0.29 3.35
N ILE A 176 11.19 -0.90 2.26
CA ILE A 176 10.03 -1.79 2.23
C ILE A 176 10.30 -3.12 2.96
N SER A 177 11.58 -3.48 3.13
CA SER A 177 12.05 -4.72 3.74
C SER A 177 13.47 -4.59 4.29
N ASP A 178 13.81 -5.43 5.26
CA ASP A 178 15.13 -5.46 5.91
C ASP A 178 16.28 -5.72 4.93
N CYS A 179 16.12 -6.64 3.98
CA CYS A 179 17.13 -6.90 2.93
C CYS A 179 17.46 -5.65 2.09
N LEU A 180 16.49 -4.76 1.93
CA LEU A 180 16.70 -3.53 1.16
C LEU A 180 17.41 -2.46 1.97
N GLU A 181 17.13 -2.39 3.26
CA GLU A 181 17.87 -1.55 4.19
C GLU A 181 19.34 -1.97 4.22
N GLU A 182 19.61 -3.25 4.48
CA GLU A 182 20.95 -3.83 4.52
C GLU A 182 21.74 -3.54 3.23
N ARG A 183 21.17 -3.84 2.07
CA ARG A 183 21.82 -3.64 0.77
C ARG A 183 22.04 -2.17 0.42
N THR A 184 21.17 -1.28 0.89
CA THR A 184 21.36 0.16 0.67
C THR A 184 22.53 0.66 1.49
N LEU A 185 22.64 0.24 2.76
CA LEU A 185 23.74 0.59 3.66
C LEU A 185 25.08 0.00 3.19
N GLU A 186 25.12 -1.25 2.73
CA GLU A 186 26.32 -1.88 2.17
C GLU A 186 26.90 -1.09 0.99
N ARG A 187 26.02 -0.56 0.14
CA ARG A 187 26.40 0.17 -1.08
C ARG A 187 26.79 1.62 -0.79
N LEU A 188 26.09 2.25 0.15
CA LEU A 188 26.22 3.66 0.47
C LEU A 188 26.39 3.85 1.98
N PRO A 189 27.55 3.46 2.55
CA PRO A 189 27.80 3.53 3.98
C PRO A 189 27.78 4.96 4.53
N SER A 190 28.04 5.96 3.67
CA SER A 190 27.95 7.41 3.97
C SER A 190 26.55 7.88 4.39
N VAL A 191 25.53 7.03 4.22
CA VAL A 191 24.13 7.31 4.62
C VAL A 191 23.88 7.01 6.11
N ALA A 192 24.76 6.23 6.75
CA ALA A 192 24.59 5.83 8.15
C ALA A 192 25.01 6.91 9.17
N GLU A 193 25.61 8.01 8.72
CA GLU A 193 26.05 9.16 9.53
C GLU A 193 24.97 10.26 9.62
#